data_AF-A0A423W015-F1
#
_entry.id   AF-A0A423W015-F1
#
_cell.length_a   1.000
_cell.length_b   1.000
_cell.length_c   1.000
_cell.angle_alpha   90.00
_cell.angle_beta   90.00
_cell.angle_gamma   90.00
#
_symmetry.space_group_name_H-M   'P 1'
#
loop_
_entity.id
_entity.type
_entity.pdbx_description
1 polymer ?
#
loop_
_entity_poly.entity_id
_entity_poly.type
_entity_poly.pdbx_seq_one_letter_code
_entity_poly.pdbx_strand_id
1 'polypeptide(L)'
;MREVYERAEQVIVWLGLAADASDAAMDLVAGDVTAGSEDAVVPGTFEYLPSEDECDSESDIQYLDTKEQAVTSSKRSLSVDDSQAADRSREELEVAWTGFFHLVQRPWWSRVWIMQEFAVAARESIFQCGDKAVKAQELRRIVELPTQARAFVPGSLDWETRVKIKAGFNTLGVFFARESFQRTGGFNLELILTSTTLNCQATNARDKVYGLLGLTSEPFRAAVVPDYSKSVTGIYTETSRSIININGRLDILSTNTASDRKMQPPLPSWVSDWALGASRPSTLNKTGVYSACGLLAAQVNPASPPEVLDAGGFHVDTIVSVTEPVGQGFANTDVSVRSVVRQIADHLKRFISRRVRAIPTDSRYAMAHLRRSLQLDPDPRNSDAFWRTLCADRVISSEIRSPAPEHFASLFELLLYPPYETSKSDRTYLDQSNFDSVVVDWPRLPANHYSGVPEHFMPGLADTLRVEKYVEPLVMGIGQALGGRVFFITRGGRMGIGPQDCKHGDGVAVLGGAHVPFVLRPERGWESGIDADVRLVGEAYVHGIMRGEVVVDALESTAIEGAASYRRFRIW
;
A
#
# COMPACT_ATOMS: atom_id res chain seq x y z
N MET A 1 -0.02 -25.56 20.22
CA MET A 1 -0.92 -25.23 19.09
C MET A 1 -0.45 -25.86 17.78
N ARG A 2 0.68 -25.45 17.19
CA ARG A 2 1.21 -26.06 15.95
C ARG A 2 1.08 -27.59 15.88
N GLU A 3 1.68 -28.31 16.84
CA GLU A 3 1.69 -29.78 16.85
C GLU A 3 0.29 -30.40 16.87
N VAL A 4 -0.69 -29.73 17.47
CA VAL A 4 -2.09 -30.19 17.53
C VAL A 4 -2.68 -30.20 16.13
N TYR A 5 -2.58 -29.08 15.40
CA TYR A 5 -3.14 -28.95 14.04
C TYR A 5 -2.33 -29.72 13.00
N GLU A 6 -1.01 -29.84 13.18
CA GLU A 6 -0.13 -30.63 12.32
C GLU A 6 -0.49 -32.12 12.35
N ARG A 7 -0.91 -32.63 13.52
CA ARG A 7 -1.29 -34.02 13.73
C ARG A 7 -2.80 -34.27 13.70
N ALA A 8 -3.61 -33.23 13.53
CA ALA A 8 -5.06 -33.35 13.55
C ALA A 8 -5.55 -34.22 12.39
N GLU A 9 -6.42 -35.18 12.70
CA GLU A 9 -7.02 -36.04 11.68
C GLU A 9 -8.05 -35.32 10.82
N GLN A 10 -8.67 -34.28 11.38
CA GLN A 10 -9.62 -33.41 10.74
C GLN A 10 -9.62 -32.07 11.46
N VAL A 11 -9.74 -30.98 10.71
CA VAL A 11 -9.87 -29.63 11.25
C VAL A 11 -11.18 -29.07 10.76
N ILE A 12 -12.10 -28.80 11.70
CA ILE A 12 -13.39 -28.18 11.43
C ILE A 12 -13.30 -26.72 11.88
N VAL A 13 -13.44 -25.81 10.92
CA VAL A 13 -13.56 -24.38 11.13
C VAL A 13 -15.04 -24.05 11.35
N TRP A 14 -15.39 -23.73 12.58
CA TRP A 14 -16.75 -23.30 12.92
C TRP A 14 -16.91 -21.80 12.67
N LEU A 15 -17.76 -21.44 11.72
CA LEU A 15 -18.07 -20.06 11.35
C LEU A 15 -19.24 -19.48 12.14
N GLY A 16 -19.96 -20.27 12.96
CA GLY A 16 -21.11 -19.82 13.73
C GLY A 16 -22.44 -20.44 13.29
N LEU A 17 -23.54 -19.97 13.90
CA LEU A 17 -24.89 -20.41 13.56
C LEU A 17 -25.30 -19.94 12.15
N ALA A 18 -26.35 -20.56 11.60
CA ALA A 18 -26.99 -20.11 10.38
C ALA A 18 -27.64 -18.73 10.61
N ALA A 19 -27.21 -17.73 9.84
CA ALA A 19 -27.66 -16.34 9.93
C ALA A 19 -27.20 -15.56 8.69
N ASP A 20 -27.81 -14.41 8.41
CA ASP A 20 -27.40 -13.49 7.35
C ASP A 20 -27.26 -14.16 5.98
N ALA A 21 -28.25 -15.01 5.62
CA ALA A 21 -28.24 -15.82 4.40
C ALA A 21 -27.02 -16.76 4.24
N SER A 22 -26.38 -17.16 5.34
CA SER A 22 -25.22 -18.07 5.31
C SER A 22 -25.52 -19.40 4.65
N ASP A 23 -26.76 -19.89 4.70
CA ASP A 23 -27.11 -21.18 4.12
C ASP A 23 -27.05 -21.13 2.58
N ALA A 24 -27.61 -20.06 2.00
CA ALA A 24 -27.49 -19.77 0.58
C ALA A 24 -26.04 -19.52 0.16
N ALA A 25 -25.24 -18.89 1.03
CA ALA A 25 -23.81 -18.70 0.80
C ALA A 25 -23.04 -20.04 0.79
N MET A 26 -23.37 -20.97 1.70
CA MET A 26 -22.75 -22.28 1.75
C MET A 26 -23.13 -23.13 0.52
N ASP A 27 -24.37 -23.00 0.03
CA ASP A 27 -24.83 -23.66 -1.19
C ASP A 27 -24.16 -23.09 -2.45
N LEU A 28 -23.98 -21.77 -2.51
CA LEU A 28 -23.14 -21.12 -3.51
C LEU A 28 -21.71 -21.68 -3.47
N VAL A 29 -21.14 -21.86 -2.27
CA VAL A 29 -19.79 -22.42 -2.10
C VAL A 29 -19.66 -23.87 -2.52
N ALA A 30 -20.67 -24.70 -2.22
CA ALA A 30 -20.72 -26.08 -2.66
C ALA A 30 -20.85 -26.22 -4.19
N GLY A 31 -21.27 -25.15 -4.88
CA GLY A 31 -21.58 -25.16 -6.31
C GLY A 31 -23.01 -25.59 -6.63
N ASP A 32 -23.89 -25.60 -5.62
CA ASP A 32 -25.31 -25.93 -5.76
C ASP A 32 -26.13 -24.76 -6.33
N VAL A 33 -25.58 -23.54 -6.27
CA VAL A 33 -26.07 -22.36 -7.00
C VAL A 33 -25.09 -22.06 -8.13
N THR A 34 -25.46 -22.35 -9.37
CA THR A 34 -24.57 -22.15 -10.52
C THR A 34 -24.49 -20.67 -10.89
N ALA A 35 -23.27 -20.12 -10.87
CA ALA A 35 -22.96 -18.84 -11.50
C ALA A 35 -23.10 -18.99 -13.03
N GLY A 36 -24.31 -18.76 -13.55
CA GLY A 36 -24.55 -18.56 -14.97
C GLY A 36 -23.90 -17.26 -15.41
N SER A 37 -22.61 -17.30 -15.71
CA SER A 37 -21.91 -16.22 -16.39
C SER A 37 -22.49 -16.06 -17.79
N GLU A 38 -23.25 -14.99 -18.03
CA GLU A 38 -23.12 -14.14 -19.24
C GLU A 38 -24.11 -12.95 -19.28
N ASP A 39 -25.22 -12.93 -18.51
CA ASP A 39 -26.32 -11.95 -18.76
C ASP A 39 -26.87 -11.16 -17.55
N ALA A 40 -26.21 -11.13 -16.39
CA ALA A 40 -26.73 -10.37 -15.23
C ALA A 40 -26.48 -8.85 -15.36
N VAL A 41 -27.45 -8.10 -15.91
CA VAL A 41 -27.44 -6.62 -15.98
C VAL A 41 -27.79 -5.99 -14.63
N VAL A 42 -26.86 -5.26 -14.02
CA VAL A 42 -26.98 -4.58 -12.70
C VAL A 42 -27.86 -3.30 -12.75
N PRO A 43 -28.84 -3.10 -11.84
CA PRO A 43 -29.50 -1.81 -11.63
C PRO A 43 -28.67 -0.89 -10.73
N GLY A 44 -28.69 0.41 -11.06
CA GLY A 44 -27.79 1.42 -10.50
C GLY A 44 -28.18 2.00 -9.12
N THR A 45 -27.14 2.59 -8.53
CA THR A 45 -27.07 3.51 -7.37
C THR A 45 -27.39 2.93 -5.98
N PHE A 46 -26.36 2.76 -5.16
CA PHE A 46 -26.48 2.80 -3.71
C PHE A 46 -25.21 3.42 -3.08
N GLU A 47 -25.43 4.38 -2.18
CA GLU A 47 -24.42 5.18 -1.51
C GLU A 47 -23.66 4.40 -0.42
N TYR A 48 -22.44 4.87 -0.21
CA TYR A 48 -21.45 4.41 0.75
C TYR A 48 -21.96 4.58 2.20
N LEU A 49 -22.11 3.48 2.95
CA LEU A 49 -22.23 3.55 4.42
C LEU A 49 -20.83 3.46 5.03
N PRO A 50 -20.32 4.53 5.68
CA PRO A 50 -19.12 4.45 6.52
C PRO A 50 -19.37 3.48 7.69
N SER A 51 -18.29 2.96 8.25
CA SER A 51 -18.30 2.20 9.50
C SER A 51 -19.05 2.95 10.60
N GLU A 52 -19.82 2.20 11.39
CA GLU A 52 -20.54 2.65 12.59
C GLU A 52 -19.61 3.39 13.56
N ASP A 53 -19.55 4.71 13.43
CA ASP A 53 -19.10 5.68 14.43
C ASP A 53 -19.61 7.04 13.96
N GLU A 54 -20.89 7.32 14.23
CA GLU A 54 -21.59 8.63 14.31
C GLU A 54 -23.09 8.41 14.05
N CYS A 55 -23.80 7.91 15.06
CA CYS A 55 -25.26 7.98 15.11
C CYS A 55 -25.64 9.16 15.98
N ASP A 56 -26.12 10.24 15.36
CA ASP A 56 -27.00 11.21 16.00
C ASP A 56 -27.67 12.08 14.91
N SER A 57 -28.81 11.62 14.38
CA SER A 57 -30.04 12.43 14.27
C SER A 57 -31.10 11.68 13.45
N GLU A 58 -32.26 11.48 14.07
CA GLU A 58 -33.51 11.07 13.42
C GLU A 58 -33.98 12.15 12.44
N SER A 59 -33.81 11.92 11.14
CA SER A 59 -34.71 12.41 10.09
C SER A 59 -34.26 11.84 8.77
N ASP A 60 -35.08 10.99 8.17
CA ASP A 60 -35.37 10.97 6.72
C ASP A 60 -36.11 9.68 6.33
N ILE A 61 -37.30 9.51 6.91
CA ILE A 61 -38.36 8.68 6.30
C ILE A 61 -39.24 9.64 5.50
N GLN A 62 -38.88 9.95 4.25
CA GLN A 62 -39.85 10.26 3.19
C GLN A 62 -39.18 10.50 1.82
N TYR A 63 -38.73 9.47 1.11
CA TYR A 63 -38.44 9.61 -0.33
C TYR A 63 -38.56 8.29 -1.08
N LEU A 64 -39.76 7.70 -1.03
CA LEU A 64 -40.18 6.61 -1.91
C LEU A 64 -41.50 7.00 -2.57
N ASP A 65 -41.44 7.91 -3.54
CA ASP A 65 -42.48 8.01 -4.56
C ASP A 65 -41.94 8.77 -5.76
N THR A 66 -41.59 8.05 -6.84
CA THR A 66 -41.35 8.49 -8.26
C THR A 66 -40.13 7.84 -8.93
N LYS A 67 -40.09 6.51 -9.07
CA LYS A 67 -39.26 5.86 -10.12
C LYS A 67 -39.89 4.62 -10.75
N GLU A 68 -41.21 4.62 -10.93
CA GLU A 68 -41.94 3.53 -11.62
C GLU A 68 -42.14 3.78 -13.13
N GLN A 69 -41.33 4.61 -13.80
CA GLN A 69 -41.58 4.96 -15.22
C GLN A 69 -40.37 4.93 -16.17
N ALA A 70 -39.28 4.22 -15.86
CA ALA A 70 -38.12 4.18 -16.76
C ALA A 70 -37.56 2.77 -17.08
N VAL A 71 -38.41 1.73 -17.08
CA VAL A 71 -38.01 0.38 -17.55
C VAL A 71 -39.01 -0.13 -18.59
N THR A 72 -39.00 0.45 -19.78
CA THR A 72 -39.70 -0.11 -20.95
C THR A 72 -38.98 0.25 -22.25
N SER A 73 -37.87 -0.44 -22.56
CA SER A 73 -37.40 -0.59 -23.95
C SER A 73 -36.21 -1.55 -24.11
N SER A 74 -36.43 -2.84 -23.81
CA SER A 74 -35.87 -3.99 -24.58
C SER A 74 -36.27 -5.30 -23.93
N LYS A 75 -37.44 -5.83 -24.30
CA LYS A 75 -37.78 -7.25 -24.10
C LYS A 75 -37.95 -7.88 -25.49
N ARG A 76 -36.92 -8.61 -25.94
CA ARG A 76 -37.11 -9.72 -26.89
C ARG A 76 -37.96 -10.77 -26.16
N SER A 77 -38.91 -11.36 -26.87
CA SER A 77 -39.95 -12.26 -26.33
C SER A 77 -39.35 -13.51 -25.66
N LEU A 78 -39.13 -13.42 -24.35
CA LEU A 78 -39.07 -14.55 -23.42
C LEU A 78 -40.49 -14.80 -22.90
N SER A 79 -40.87 -16.06 -22.68
CA SER A 79 -42.18 -16.37 -22.11
C SER A 79 -42.28 -15.80 -20.68
N VAL A 80 -43.50 -15.53 -20.19
CA VAL A 80 -43.72 -14.95 -18.85
C VAL A 80 -43.16 -15.87 -17.75
N ASP A 81 -43.20 -17.18 -17.97
CA ASP A 81 -42.62 -18.18 -17.09
C ASP A 81 -41.08 -18.15 -17.10
N ASP A 82 -40.45 -17.95 -18.26
CA ASP A 82 -39.00 -17.83 -18.38
C ASP A 82 -38.49 -16.53 -17.71
N SER A 83 -39.24 -15.43 -17.82
CA SER A 83 -38.85 -14.17 -17.16
C SER A 83 -38.97 -14.26 -15.63
N GLN A 84 -40.00 -14.93 -15.11
CA GLN A 84 -40.17 -15.12 -13.67
C GLN A 84 -39.20 -16.16 -13.10
N ALA A 85 -38.79 -17.16 -13.89
CA ALA A 85 -37.74 -18.10 -13.51
C ALA A 85 -36.36 -17.42 -13.49
N ALA A 86 -36.07 -16.56 -14.48
CA ALA A 86 -34.83 -15.78 -14.53
C ALA A 86 -34.73 -14.75 -13.40
N ASP A 87 -35.82 -14.03 -13.11
CA ASP A 87 -35.86 -13.06 -12.00
C ASP A 87 -35.71 -13.75 -10.63
N ARG A 88 -36.36 -14.91 -10.42
CA ARG A 88 -36.18 -15.71 -9.19
C ARG A 88 -34.75 -16.24 -9.03
N SER A 89 -34.17 -16.78 -10.11
CA SER A 89 -32.78 -17.26 -10.10
C SER A 89 -31.77 -16.14 -9.79
N ARG A 90 -32.09 -14.93 -10.23
CA ARG A 90 -31.28 -13.74 -9.97
C ARG A 90 -31.36 -13.29 -8.51
N GLU A 91 -32.56 -13.23 -7.94
CA GLU A 91 -32.77 -12.87 -6.54
C GLU A 91 -32.07 -13.87 -5.59
N GLU A 92 -32.15 -15.16 -5.90
CA GLU A 92 -31.43 -16.22 -5.18
C GLU A 92 -29.90 -16.03 -5.21
N LEU A 93 -29.35 -15.65 -6.37
CA LEU A 93 -27.92 -15.34 -6.53
C LEU A 93 -27.50 -14.09 -5.74
N GLU A 94 -28.30 -13.03 -5.75
CA GLU A 94 -28.02 -11.79 -5.01
C GLU A 94 -28.02 -12.04 -3.49
N VAL A 95 -28.97 -12.85 -3.00
CA VAL A 95 -29.01 -13.30 -1.60
C VAL A 95 -27.79 -14.14 -1.24
N ALA A 96 -27.40 -15.08 -2.11
CA ALA A 96 -26.24 -15.94 -1.87
C ALA A 96 -24.91 -15.16 -1.81
N TRP A 97 -24.69 -14.20 -2.71
CA TRP A 97 -23.50 -13.34 -2.69
C TRP A 97 -23.49 -12.39 -1.49
N THR A 98 -24.64 -11.87 -1.09
CA THR A 98 -24.77 -11.07 0.13
C THR A 98 -24.47 -11.90 1.37
N GLY A 99 -25.00 -13.12 1.44
CA GLY A 99 -24.68 -14.05 2.52
C GLY A 99 -23.19 -14.42 2.55
N PHE A 100 -22.58 -14.60 1.38
CA PHE A 100 -21.14 -14.86 1.27
C PHE A 100 -20.30 -13.70 1.81
N PHE A 101 -20.69 -12.47 1.48
CA PHE A 101 -20.06 -11.26 2.00
C PHE A 101 -20.08 -11.20 3.52
N HIS A 102 -21.21 -11.52 4.16
CA HIS A 102 -21.31 -11.60 5.62
C HIS A 102 -20.50 -12.77 6.20
N LEU A 103 -20.52 -13.93 5.53
CA LEU A 103 -19.80 -15.14 5.95
C LEU A 103 -18.29 -14.90 6.08
N VAL A 104 -17.69 -14.16 5.13
CA VAL A 104 -16.24 -13.81 5.12
C VAL A 104 -15.89 -12.60 6.00
N GLN A 105 -16.87 -11.99 6.64
CA GLN A 105 -16.68 -10.93 7.64
C GLN A 105 -16.81 -11.44 9.08
N ARG A 106 -17.20 -12.70 9.26
CA ARG A 106 -17.38 -13.28 10.59
C ARG A 106 -16.07 -13.24 11.40
N PRO A 107 -16.16 -13.15 12.74
CA PRO A 107 -15.00 -12.92 13.60
C PRO A 107 -13.86 -13.93 13.48
N TRP A 108 -14.12 -15.14 12.96
CA TRP A 108 -13.06 -16.12 12.73
C TRP A 108 -11.97 -15.57 11.80
N TRP A 109 -12.36 -14.93 10.68
CA TRP A 109 -11.44 -14.42 9.64
C TRP A 109 -10.47 -13.36 10.13
N SER A 110 -10.79 -12.65 11.21
CA SER A 110 -9.92 -11.62 11.75
C SER A 110 -8.93 -12.14 12.77
N ARG A 111 -9.05 -13.34 13.33
CA ARG A 111 -8.23 -13.76 14.50
C ARG A 111 -6.81 -14.16 14.09
N VAL A 112 -5.77 -13.68 14.78
CA VAL A 112 -4.37 -14.05 14.47
C VAL A 112 -4.09 -15.56 14.54
N TRP A 113 -4.73 -16.27 15.47
CA TRP A 113 -4.48 -17.70 15.69
C TRP A 113 -4.90 -18.58 14.51
N ILE A 114 -5.88 -18.16 13.71
CA ILE A 114 -6.35 -18.97 12.58
C ILE A 114 -5.25 -19.24 11.56
N MET A 115 -4.25 -18.36 11.50
CA MET A 115 -3.09 -18.53 10.63
C MET A 115 -2.40 -19.86 10.96
N GLN A 116 -2.15 -20.15 12.24
CA GLN A 116 -1.59 -21.44 12.66
C GLN A 116 -2.59 -22.59 12.49
N GLU A 117 -3.83 -22.38 12.93
CA GLU A 117 -4.86 -23.43 12.95
C GLU A 117 -5.14 -23.97 11.54
N PHE A 118 -5.25 -23.06 10.56
CA PHE A 118 -5.56 -23.40 9.19
C PHE A 118 -4.32 -23.67 8.34
N ALA A 119 -3.24 -22.89 8.44
CA ALA A 119 -2.10 -23.10 7.54
C ALA A 119 -1.33 -24.40 7.84
N VAL A 120 -1.24 -24.79 9.12
CA VAL A 120 -0.49 -25.98 9.55
C VAL A 120 -1.25 -27.28 9.31
N ALA A 121 -2.58 -27.24 9.28
CA ALA A 121 -3.41 -28.44 9.16
C ALA A 121 -3.02 -29.28 7.93
N ALA A 122 -2.49 -30.49 8.15
CA ALA A 122 -1.96 -31.32 7.05
C ALA A 122 -3.05 -31.86 6.12
N ARG A 123 -4.28 -31.98 6.63
CA ARG A 123 -5.44 -32.51 5.90
C ARG A 123 -6.38 -31.39 5.47
N GLU A 124 -7.29 -31.72 4.55
CA GLU A 124 -8.32 -30.81 4.08
C GLU A 124 -9.21 -30.34 5.24
N SER A 125 -9.31 -29.03 5.43
CA SER A 125 -10.16 -28.44 6.46
C SER A 125 -11.60 -28.31 5.97
N ILE A 126 -12.54 -28.45 6.89
CA ILE A 126 -13.98 -28.28 6.64
C ILE A 126 -14.41 -26.97 7.27
N PHE A 127 -15.04 -26.09 6.49
CA PHE A 127 -15.72 -24.90 7.01
C PHE A 127 -17.17 -25.26 7.26
N GLN A 128 -17.65 -25.02 8.48
CA GLN A 128 -19.00 -25.35 8.90
C GLN A 128 -19.72 -24.09 9.39
N CYS A 129 -20.96 -23.89 8.94
CA CYS A 129 -21.85 -22.82 9.36
C CYS A 129 -23.24 -23.41 9.55
N GLY A 130 -23.79 -23.32 10.76
CA GLY A 130 -25.03 -24.04 11.09
C GLY A 130 -24.87 -25.55 10.90
N ASP A 131 -25.76 -26.16 10.12
CA ASP A 131 -25.74 -27.57 9.75
C ASP A 131 -25.03 -27.85 8.40
N LYS A 132 -24.72 -26.81 7.63
CA LYS A 132 -24.00 -26.92 6.35
C LYS A 132 -22.50 -26.91 6.52
N ALA A 133 -21.80 -27.64 5.66
CA ALA A 133 -20.36 -27.77 5.66
C ALA A 133 -19.79 -27.84 4.23
N VAL A 134 -18.69 -27.13 4.00
CA VAL A 134 -17.97 -27.08 2.71
C VAL A 134 -16.48 -27.31 2.94
N LYS A 135 -15.78 -27.81 1.92
CA LYS A 135 -14.32 -27.97 1.96
C LYS A 135 -13.62 -26.64 1.71
N ALA A 136 -12.41 -26.50 2.26
CA ALA A 136 -11.60 -25.30 2.04
C ALA A 136 -11.31 -25.05 0.54
N GLN A 137 -11.14 -26.11 -0.25
CA GLN A 137 -10.95 -26.00 -1.71
C GLN A 137 -12.18 -25.45 -2.44
N GLU A 138 -13.39 -25.74 -1.97
CA GLU A 138 -14.63 -25.23 -2.57
C GLU A 138 -14.73 -23.72 -2.32
N LEU A 139 -14.48 -23.30 -1.08
CA LEU A 139 -14.39 -21.88 -0.71
C LEU A 139 -13.32 -21.14 -1.50
N ARG A 140 -12.17 -21.78 -1.73
CA ARG A 140 -11.05 -21.20 -2.48
C ARG A 140 -11.43 -20.85 -3.92
N ARG A 141 -12.15 -21.71 -4.63
CA ARG A 141 -12.53 -21.51 -6.05
C ARG A 141 -13.31 -20.22 -6.26
N ILE A 142 -14.14 -19.85 -5.29
CA ILE A 142 -14.99 -18.65 -5.35
C ILE A 142 -14.22 -17.36 -5.11
N VAL A 143 -13.15 -17.42 -4.32
CA VAL A 143 -12.31 -16.25 -4.01
C VAL A 143 -11.15 -16.08 -5.00
N GLU A 144 -10.88 -17.05 -5.87
CA GLU A 144 -9.78 -17.08 -6.86
C GLU A 144 -10.03 -16.27 -8.16
N LEU A 145 -10.88 -15.25 -8.15
CA LEU A 145 -11.11 -14.41 -9.33
C LEU A 145 -10.01 -13.33 -9.52
N PRO A 146 -9.80 -12.82 -10.75
CA PRO A 146 -8.49 -12.39 -11.23
C PRO A 146 -7.77 -11.40 -10.31
N THR A 147 -6.57 -11.81 -9.89
CA THR A 147 -5.56 -11.08 -9.11
C THR A 147 -5.19 -9.68 -9.63
N GLN A 148 -5.70 -9.27 -10.79
CA GLN A 148 -5.45 -7.97 -11.40
C GLN A 148 -6.23 -6.83 -10.71
N ALA A 149 -7.31 -7.13 -9.97
CA ALA A 149 -8.11 -6.13 -9.23
C ALA A 149 -7.53 -5.75 -7.85
N ARG A 150 -6.31 -6.19 -7.50
CA ARG A 150 -5.70 -5.97 -6.16
C ARG A 150 -5.31 -4.51 -5.87
N ALA A 151 -5.52 -3.61 -6.81
CA ALA A 151 -4.87 -2.31 -6.80
C ALA A 151 -5.81 -1.14 -7.08
N PHE A 152 -6.96 -1.41 -7.70
CA PHE A 152 -8.02 -0.45 -7.95
C PHE A 152 -9.34 -1.21 -8.16
N VAL A 153 -10.42 -0.71 -7.57
CA VAL A 153 -11.78 -1.22 -7.80
C VAL A 153 -12.51 -0.12 -8.57
N PRO A 154 -12.55 -0.17 -9.92
CA PRO A 154 -13.33 0.80 -10.67
C PRO A 154 -14.76 0.86 -10.14
N GLY A 155 -15.32 2.06 -9.98
CA GLY A 155 -16.73 2.24 -9.59
C GLY A 155 -17.73 1.62 -10.60
N SER A 156 -17.26 1.27 -11.80
CA SER A 156 -17.99 0.59 -12.86
C SER A 156 -18.11 -0.93 -12.68
N LEU A 157 -17.45 -1.53 -11.69
CA LEU A 157 -17.55 -2.97 -11.45
C LEU A 157 -18.95 -3.37 -10.95
N ASP A 158 -19.45 -4.50 -11.41
CA ASP A 158 -20.68 -5.10 -10.88
C ASP A 158 -20.54 -5.44 -9.38
N TRP A 159 -21.68 -5.59 -8.71
CA TRP A 159 -21.75 -5.88 -7.27
C TRP A 159 -21.00 -7.16 -6.91
N GLU A 160 -21.19 -8.21 -7.70
CA GLU A 160 -20.58 -9.52 -7.50
C GLU A 160 -19.06 -9.41 -7.47
N THR A 161 -18.46 -8.68 -8.41
CA THR A 161 -17.02 -8.45 -8.50
C THR A 161 -16.52 -7.63 -7.30
N ARG A 162 -17.27 -6.62 -6.85
CA ARG A 162 -16.93 -5.84 -5.65
C ARG A 162 -16.97 -6.70 -4.38
N VAL A 163 -17.98 -7.54 -4.23
CA VAL A 163 -18.08 -8.52 -3.13
C VAL A 163 -16.91 -9.49 -3.17
N LYS A 164 -16.59 -10.06 -4.33
CA LYS A 164 -15.45 -10.97 -4.51
C LYS A 164 -14.12 -10.32 -4.16
N ILE A 165 -13.89 -9.07 -4.56
CA ILE A 165 -12.68 -8.33 -4.22
C ILE A 165 -12.60 -8.11 -2.71
N LYS A 166 -13.68 -7.62 -2.09
CA LYS A 166 -13.72 -7.35 -0.64
C LYS A 166 -13.62 -8.64 0.19
N ALA A 167 -14.26 -9.72 -0.26
CA ALA A 167 -14.14 -11.06 0.30
C ALA A 167 -12.71 -11.62 0.15
N GLY A 168 -12.09 -11.39 -1.01
CA GLY A 168 -10.72 -11.78 -1.29
C GLY A 168 -9.72 -11.12 -0.35
N PHE A 169 -9.90 -9.84 0.00
CA PHE A 169 -9.07 -9.16 0.99
C PHE A 169 -9.10 -9.82 2.37
N ASN A 170 -10.23 -10.40 2.78
CA ASN A 170 -10.38 -11.05 4.08
C ASN A 170 -9.93 -12.52 4.08
N THR A 171 -10.03 -13.22 2.95
CA THR A 171 -9.86 -14.67 2.88
C THR A 171 -8.52 -15.08 2.25
N LEU A 172 -8.07 -14.40 1.21
CA LEU A 172 -6.91 -14.83 0.42
C LEU A 172 -5.61 -14.86 1.23
N GLY A 173 -5.43 -13.94 2.19
CA GLY A 173 -4.23 -13.93 3.05
C GLY A 173 -4.05 -15.25 3.81
N VAL A 174 -5.15 -15.79 4.35
CA VAL A 174 -5.18 -17.05 5.09
C VAL A 174 -4.88 -18.24 4.16
N PHE A 175 -5.46 -18.25 2.96
CA PHE A 175 -5.20 -19.27 1.95
C PHE A 175 -3.77 -19.22 1.40
N PHE A 176 -3.22 -18.03 1.12
CA PHE A 176 -1.83 -17.86 0.70
C PHE A 176 -0.85 -18.31 1.77
N ALA A 177 -1.14 -18.05 3.05
CA ALA A 177 -0.34 -18.57 4.16
C ALA A 177 -0.39 -20.11 4.21
N ARG A 178 -1.56 -20.72 4.04
CA ARG A 178 -1.67 -22.18 3.99
C ARG A 178 -0.82 -22.76 2.87
N GLU A 179 -1.01 -22.32 1.64
CA GLU A 179 -0.27 -22.87 0.50
C GLU A 179 1.24 -22.67 0.61
N SER A 180 1.65 -21.47 1.03
CA SER A 180 3.06 -21.18 1.21
C SER A 180 3.66 -22.05 2.31
N PHE A 181 2.96 -22.20 3.45
CA PHE A 181 3.42 -23.07 4.54
C PHE A 181 3.52 -24.53 4.10
N GLN A 182 2.50 -25.07 3.42
CA GLN A 182 2.50 -26.46 2.95
C GLN A 182 3.61 -26.71 1.93
N ARG A 183 4.00 -25.70 1.15
CA ARG A 183 5.09 -25.79 0.17
C ARG A 183 6.48 -25.63 0.79
N THR A 184 6.67 -24.74 1.77
CA THR A 184 7.99 -24.37 2.29
C THR A 184 8.30 -24.92 3.69
N GLY A 185 7.29 -25.40 4.43
CA GLY A 185 7.40 -25.89 5.81
C GLY A 185 7.57 -24.79 6.88
N GLY A 186 7.60 -23.52 6.47
CA GLY A 186 7.69 -22.38 7.36
C GLY A 186 8.01 -21.05 6.66
N PHE A 187 7.85 -19.96 7.40
CA PHE A 187 8.10 -18.59 6.96
C PHE A 187 9.26 -17.94 7.71
N ASN A 188 9.84 -16.92 7.07
CA ASN A 188 10.58 -15.90 7.80
C ASN A 188 9.59 -15.10 8.66
N LEU A 189 9.92 -14.85 9.94
CA LEU A 189 9.04 -14.14 10.87
C LEU A 189 8.79 -12.69 10.43
N GLU A 190 9.77 -12.02 9.84
CA GLU A 190 9.61 -10.68 9.28
C GLU A 190 8.55 -10.65 8.18
N LEU A 191 8.57 -11.64 7.28
CA LEU A 191 7.64 -11.69 6.16
C LEU A 191 6.20 -11.84 6.65
N ILE A 192 5.94 -12.75 7.58
CA ILE A 192 4.57 -13.00 8.05
C ILE A 192 4.01 -11.81 8.83
N LEU A 193 4.83 -11.17 9.67
CA LEU A 193 4.46 -9.98 10.44
C LEU A 193 4.21 -8.73 9.57
N THR A 194 4.76 -8.68 8.36
CA THR A 194 4.68 -7.49 7.47
C THR A 194 3.72 -7.63 6.30
N SER A 195 3.36 -8.86 5.92
CA SER A 195 2.56 -9.14 4.71
C SER A 195 1.17 -9.69 5.01
N THR A 196 1.03 -10.71 5.85
CA THR A 196 -0.19 -11.52 5.91
C THR A 196 -1.09 -11.21 7.11
N THR A 197 -0.54 -10.65 8.19
CA THR A 197 -1.22 -10.60 9.50
C THR A 197 -1.49 -9.19 10.02
N LEU A 198 -1.17 -8.17 9.22
CA LEU A 198 -1.42 -6.77 9.59
C LEU A 198 -2.90 -6.51 9.90
N ASN A 199 -3.79 -7.26 9.26
CA ASN A 199 -5.24 -7.14 9.47
C ASN A 199 -5.80 -8.13 10.51
N CYS A 200 -4.98 -9.06 11.02
CA CYS A 200 -5.45 -9.99 12.03
C CYS A 200 -5.52 -9.31 13.39
N GLN A 201 -6.67 -9.39 14.06
CA GLN A 201 -6.93 -8.96 15.42
C GLN A 201 -6.39 -9.96 16.46
N ALA A 202 -6.01 -9.43 17.62
CA ALA A 202 -5.59 -10.20 18.78
C ALA A 202 -6.04 -9.48 20.05
N THR A 203 -6.77 -10.17 20.93
CA THR A 203 -7.19 -9.60 22.23
C THR A 203 -5.98 -9.33 23.11
N ASN A 204 -5.02 -10.26 23.14
CA ASN A 204 -3.73 -10.04 23.78
C ASN A 204 -2.71 -9.61 22.72
N ALA A 205 -2.14 -8.41 22.85
CA ALA A 205 -1.16 -7.89 21.90
C ALA A 205 0.04 -8.85 21.68
N ARG A 206 0.41 -9.65 22.68
CA ARG A 206 1.49 -10.64 22.57
C ARG A 206 1.23 -11.71 21.49
N ASP A 207 -0.04 -12.02 21.25
CA ASP A 207 -0.42 -13.04 20.26
C ASP A 207 -0.19 -12.58 18.82
N LYS A 208 0.05 -11.28 18.59
CA LYS A 208 0.54 -10.79 17.30
C LYS A 208 1.89 -11.40 16.92
N VAL A 209 2.68 -11.84 17.90
CA VAL A 209 3.92 -12.59 17.69
C VAL A 209 3.67 -14.08 17.92
N TYR A 210 3.20 -14.46 19.11
CA TYR A 210 3.08 -15.87 19.50
C TYR A 210 2.08 -16.68 18.67
N GLY A 211 1.01 -16.01 18.21
CA GLY A 211 0.02 -16.56 17.30
C GLY A 211 0.58 -16.89 15.92
N LEU A 212 1.83 -16.52 15.60
CA LEU A 212 2.48 -16.79 14.31
C LEU A 212 3.72 -17.68 14.40
N LEU A 213 4.31 -17.86 15.59
CA LEU A 213 5.55 -18.63 15.75
C LEU A 213 5.45 -20.06 15.20
N GLY A 214 4.29 -20.71 15.31
CA GLY A 214 4.07 -22.04 14.76
C GLY A 214 4.29 -22.14 13.25
N LEU A 215 4.17 -21.02 12.53
CA LEU A 215 4.38 -20.92 11.10
C LEU A 215 5.83 -20.60 10.72
N THR A 216 6.69 -20.25 11.68
CA THR A 216 8.05 -19.78 11.38
C THR A 216 9.07 -20.92 11.25
N SER A 217 10.18 -20.62 10.56
CA SER A 217 11.34 -21.52 10.47
C SER A 217 12.02 -21.73 11.84
N GLU A 218 12.83 -22.78 11.95
CA GLU A 218 13.47 -23.20 13.20
C GLU A 218 14.30 -22.11 13.91
N PRO A 219 15.11 -21.27 13.21
CA PRO A 219 15.87 -20.20 13.87
C PRO A 219 14.99 -19.23 14.67
N PHE A 220 13.79 -18.92 14.15
CA PHE A 220 12.84 -18.02 14.81
C PHE A 220 12.09 -18.69 15.95
N ARG A 221 11.71 -19.98 15.79
CA ARG A 221 11.05 -20.75 16.84
C ARG A 221 11.95 -21.00 18.05
N ALA A 222 13.25 -21.16 17.82
CA ALA A 222 14.24 -21.31 18.88
C ALA A 222 14.56 -19.97 19.56
N ALA A 223 14.62 -18.87 18.80
CA ALA A 223 14.98 -17.55 19.33
C ALA A 223 13.85 -16.87 20.12
N VAL A 224 12.58 -17.08 19.74
CA VAL A 224 11.43 -16.41 20.38
C VAL A 224 10.52 -17.47 21.02
N VAL A 225 10.67 -17.66 22.34
CA VAL A 225 9.86 -18.60 23.12
C VAL A 225 8.69 -17.88 23.77
N PRO A 226 7.44 -18.41 23.67
CA PRO A 226 6.28 -17.83 24.34
C PRO A 226 6.45 -17.72 25.85
N ASP A 227 6.41 -16.49 26.37
CA ASP A 227 6.45 -16.18 27.79
C ASP A 227 5.51 -15.01 28.08
N TYR A 228 4.30 -15.35 28.55
CA TYR A 228 3.26 -14.36 28.85
C TYR A 228 3.53 -13.53 30.12
N SER A 229 4.58 -13.86 30.89
CA SER A 229 5.01 -13.04 32.03
C SER A 229 5.74 -11.77 31.60
N LYS A 230 6.34 -11.75 30.39
CA LYS A 230 7.02 -10.59 29.84
C LYS A 230 6.02 -9.49 29.46
N SER A 231 6.49 -8.23 29.51
CA SER A 231 5.73 -7.10 28.99
C SER A 231 5.66 -7.16 27.45
N VAL A 232 4.63 -6.53 26.86
CA VAL A 232 4.49 -6.45 25.39
C VAL A 232 5.70 -5.75 24.78
N THR A 233 6.18 -4.66 25.41
CA THR A 233 7.40 -3.95 25.01
C THR A 233 8.62 -4.86 25.00
N GLY A 234 8.81 -5.67 26.04
CA GLY A 234 9.93 -6.62 26.11
C GLY A 234 9.86 -7.65 24.99
N ILE A 235 8.69 -8.25 24.76
CA ILE A 235 8.48 -9.25 23.70
C ILE A 235 8.73 -8.64 22.32
N TYR A 236 8.20 -7.45 22.07
CA TYR A 236 8.36 -6.81 20.76
C TYR A 236 9.82 -6.45 20.49
N THR A 237 10.51 -5.93 21.50
CA THR A 237 11.94 -5.60 21.43
C THR A 237 12.80 -6.83 21.15
N GLU A 238 12.60 -7.92 21.90
CA GLU A 238 13.31 -9.18 21.74
C GLU A 238 13.06 -9.80 20.36
N THR A 239 11.81 -9.73 19.89
CA THR A 239 11.42 -10.25 18.58
C THR A 239 12.05 -9.43 17.45
N SER A 240 11.99 -8.08 17.50
CA SER A 240 12.61 -7.22 16.50
C SER A 240 14.13 -7.44 16.44
N ARG A 241 14.78 -7.57 17.61
CA ARG A 241 16.22 -7.88 17.68
C ARG A 241 16.55 -9.25 17.09
N SER A 242 15.73 -10.26 17.37
CA SER A 242 15.90 -11.61 16.82
C SER A 242 15.77 -11.60 15.29
N ILE A 243 14.82 -10.84 14.74
CA ILE A 243 14.67 -10.63 13.29
C ILE A 243 15.93 -10.02 12.69
N ILE A 244 16.44 -8.94 13.28
CA ILE A 244 17.66 -8.27 12.81
C ILE A 244 18.86 -9.23 12.81
N ASN A 245 19.05 -9.96 13.91
CA ASN A 245 20.19 -10.86 14.08
C ASN A 245 20.13 -12.08 13.16
N ILE A 246 18.95 -12.69 12.99
CA ILE A 246 18.78 -13.88 12.15
C ILE A 246 18.83 -13.52 10.66
N ASN A 247 18.19 -12.42 10.26
CA ASN A 247 18.15 -12.02 8.84
C ASN A 247 19.44 -11.31 8.40
N GLY A 248 20.19 -10.72 9.33
CA GLY A 248 21.37 -9.89 9.01
C GLY A 248 20.99 -8.62 8.25
N ARG A 249 19.77 -8.11 8.46
CA ARG A 249 19.17 -6.99 7.73
C ARG A 249 18.42 -6.07 8.68
N LEU A 250 18.24 -4.82 8.25
CA LEU A 250 17.53 -3.77 8.99
C LEU A 250 16.19 -3.39 8.32
N ASP A 251 15.71 -4.21 7.39
CA ASP A 251 14.46 -3.97 6.65
C ASP A 251 13.22 -3.91 7.56
N ILE A 252 13.25 -4.60 8.71
CA ILE A 252 12.17 -4.54 9.71
C ILE A 252 11.89 -3.11 10.20
N LEU A 253 12.90 -2.22 10.14
CA LEU A 253 12.75 -0.81 10.52
C LEU A 253 11.75 -0.06 9.62
N SER A 254 11.53 -0.52 8.38
CA SER A 254 10.52 0.03 7.48
C SER A 254 9.10 -0.05 8.02
N THR A 255 8.87 -0.91 9.01
CA THR A 255 7.55 -1.06 9.64
C THR A 255 7.25 0.02 10.69
N ASN A 256 8.21 0.90 10.97
CA ASN A 256 8.16 1.88 12.05
C ASN A 256 7.70 3.27 11.58
N THR A 257 6.93 3.34 10.50
CA THR A 257 6.45 4.60 9.93
C THR A 257 5.21 5.10 10.69
N ALA A 258 5.34 6.26 11.35
CA ALA A 258 4.28 7.19 11.76
C ALA A 258 3.73 7.16 13.20
N SER A 259 3.21 8.35 13.56
CA SER A 259 2.79 8.97 14.82
C SER A 259 1.74 8.25 15.66
N ASP A 260 1.13 7.18 15.15
CA ASP A 260 0.01 6.49 15.80
C ASP A 260 0.44 5.46 16.84
N ARG A 261 1.73 5.41 17.16
CA ARG A 261 2.29 4.55 18.22
C ARG A 261 1.79 5.01 19.58
N LYS A 262 0.69 4.41 20.05
CA LYS A 262 0.01 4.74 21.30
C LYS A 262 0.29 3.74 22.43
N MET A 263 1.21 2.80 22.23
CA MET A 263 1.56 1.81 23.26
C MET A 263 2.05 2.46 24.55
N GLN A 264 1.60 1.90 25.68
CA GLN A 264 2.02 2.26 27.03
C GLN A 264 2.47 0.99 27.77
N PRO A 265 3.75 0.90 28.25
CA PRO A 265 4.81 1.90 28.07
C PRO A 265 5.25 2.04 26.60
N PRO A 266 5.84 3.19 26.23
CA PRO A 266 6.25 3.44 24.85
C PRO A 266 7.30 2.43 24.38
N LEU A 267 7.21 2.06 23.11
CA LEU A 267 8.20 1.22 22.44
C LEU A 267 9.41 2.06 22.00
N PRO A 268 10.64 1.51 22.05
CA PRO A 268 11.81 2.10 21.40
C PRO A 268 11.55 2.40 19.92
N SER A 269 12.07 3.48 19.35
CA SER A 269 11.64 3.92 18.01
C SER A 269 11.96 2.91 16.90
N TRP A 270 12.99 2.09 17.09
CA TRP A 270 13.38 1.02 16.17
C TRP A 270 12.55 -0.27 16.29
N VAL A 271 11.70 -0.40 17.32
CA VAL A 271 10.87 -1.58 17.56
C VAL A 271 9.50 -1.42 16.89
N SER A 272 9.09 -2.45 16.17
CA SER A 272 7.81 -2.51 15.47
C SER A 272 6.63 -2.63 16.43
N ASP A 273 5.58 -1.82 16.19
CA ASP A 273 4.34 -1.90 16.98
C ASP A 273 3.31 -2.82 16.32
N TRP A 274 3.44 -4.15 16.48
CA TRP A 274 2.53 -5.13 15.87
C TRP A 274 1.09 -5.12 16.41
N ALA A 275 0.81 -4.30 17.44
CA ALA A 275 -0.56 -4.08 17.86
C ALA A 275 -1.34 -3.20 16.86
N LEU A 276 -0.65 -2.33 16.10
CA LEU A 276 -1.26 -1.54 15.03
C LEU A 276 -1.88 -2.45 13.96
N GLY A 277 -3.15 -2.21 13.65
CA GLY A 277 -3.91 -2.93 12.62
C GLY A 277 -3.70 -2.37 11.21
N ALA A 278 -4.76 -2.35 10.41
CA ALA A 278 -4.77 -1.85 9.02
C ALA A 278 -4.38 -0.36 8.86
N SER A 279 -4.19 0.39 9.95
CA SER A 279 -3.80 1.80 9.96
C SER A 279 -2.32 2.06 9.61
N ARG A 280 -1.53 1.01 9.31
CA ARG A 280 -0.12 1.19 8.95
C ARG A 280 0.03 1.71 7.52
N PRO A 281 0.84 2.76 7.29
CA PRO A 281 1.22 3.17 5.94
C PRO A 281 1.88 2.03 5.16
N SER A 282 1.62 1.97 3.85
CA SER A 282 2.34 1.07 2.95
C SER A 282 3.84 1.37 2.98
N THR A 283 4.66 0.34 3.16
CA THR A 283 6.12 0.46 3.17
C THR A 283 6.68 0.48 1.74
N LEU A 284 7.64 1.36 1.45
CA LEU A 284 8.41 1.42 0.21
C LEU A 284 9.20 0.13 -0.02
N ASN A 285 9.74 -0.46 1.06
CA ASN A 285 10.60 -1.63 0.97
C ASN A 285 9.89 -2.93 0.54
N LYS A 286 8.56 -3.00 0.65
CA LYS A 286 7.77 -4.20 0.28
C LYS A 286 7.99 -4.66 -1.17
N THR A 287 8.51 -3.79 -2.03
CA THR A 287 8.66 -4.07 -3.45
C THR A 287 9.99 -4.73 -3.81
N GLY A 288 10.99 -4.71 -2.90
CA GLY A 288 12.31 -5.34 -3.12
C GLY A 288 13.12 -4.75 -4.29
N VAL A 289 12.71 -3.60 -4.83
CA VAL A 289 13.35 -2.98 -6.03
C VAL A 289 14.50 -2.04 -5.69
N TYR A 290 14.72 -1.76 -4.41
CA TYR A 290 15.76 -0.85 -3.92
C TYR A 290 16.89 -1.62 -3.23
N SER A 291 18.08 -1.02 -3.22
CA SER A 291 19.27 -1.52 -2.54
C SER A 291 20.12 -0.34 -2.08
N ALA A 292 19.54 0.53 -1.25
CA ALA A 292 20.20 1.75 -0.79
C ALA A 292 21.53 1.49 -0.05
N CYS A 293 21.62 0.42 0.73
CA CYS A 293 22.86 0.00 1.38
C CYS A 293 23.87 -0.67 0.43
N GLY A 294 23.51 -0.96 -0.82
CA GLY A 294 24.33 -1.75 -1.73
C GLY A 294 24.81 -3.05 -1.07
N LEU A 295 26.13 -3.24 -1.02
CA LEU A 295 26.78 -4.39 -0.41
C LEU A 295 27.10 -4.23 1.09
N LEU A 296 26.73 -3.11 1.71
CA LEU A 296 27.01 -2.87 3.12
C LEU A 296 26.11 -3.75 4.00
N ALA A 297 26.69 -4.75 4.66
CA ALA A 297 25.98 -5.61 5.60
C ALA A 297 25.49 -4.86 6.85
N ALA A 298 24.49 -5.41 7.53
CA ALA A 298 24.04 -4.88 8.82
C ALA A 298 25.16 -4.96 9.85
N GLN A 299 25.44 -3.82 10.49
CA GLN A 299 26.46 -3.70 11.52
C GLN A 299 25.80 -3.25 12.82
N VAL A 300 25.42 -4.22 13.64
CA VAL A 300 24.70 -3.97 14.90
C VAL A 300 25.58 -4.37 16.08
N ASN A 301 25.56 -3.58 17.15
CA ASN A 301 26.24 -3.94 18.39
C ASN A 301 25.33 -4.85 19.25
N PRO A 302 25.67 -6.14 19.43
CA PRO A 302 24.83 -7.07 20.18
C PRO A 302 24.78 -6.76 21.68
N ALA A 303 25.76 -6.01 22.20
CA ALA A 303 25.83 -5.61 23.61
C ALA A 303 25.04 -4.33 23.91
N SER A 304 24.37 -3.73 22.93
CA SER A 304 23.51 -2.56 23.14
C SER A 304 22.34 -2.90 24.09
N PRO A 305 21.94 -1.98 25.00
CA PRO A 305 20.77 -2.16 25.85
C PRO A 305 19.50 -2.51 25.06
N PRO A 306 18.50 -3.18 25.64
CA PRO A 306 17.25 -3.50 24.94
C PRO A 306 16.56 -2.28 24.32
N GLU A 307 16.69 -1.11 24.93
CA GLU A 307 16.06 0.12 24.45
C GLU A 307 16.80 0.73 23.25
N VAL A 308 18.04 0.33 22.99
CA VAL A 308 18.89 0.94 21.96
C VAL A 308 19.21 -0.05 20.86
N LEU A 309 19.01 0.36 19.61
CA LEU A 309 19.63 -0.28 18.46
C LEU A 309 20.83 0.55 18.02
N ASP A 310 22.03 0.03 18.28
CA ASP A 310 23.28 0.63 17.83
C ASP A 310 23.66 0.06 16.47
N ALA A 311 23.38 0.82 15.40
CA ALA A 311 23.51 0.41 14.01
C ALA A 311 24.49 1.29 13.22
N GLY A 312 25.30 0.68 12.36
CA GLY A 312 26.24 1.36 11.47
C GLY A 312 25.63 1.84 10.15
N GLY A 313 26.09 2.98 9.64
CA GLY A 313 25.66 3.50 8.34
C GLY A 313 26.27 4.85 7.98
N PHE A 314 25.65 5.54 7.04
CA PHE A 314 26.08 6.85 6.54
C PHE A 314 24.99 7.89 6.78
N HIS A 315 25.35 9.03 7.38
CA HIS A 315 24.51 10.23 7.36
C HIS A 315 24.73 10.93 6.03
N VAL A 316 23.68 10.98 5.20
CA VAL A 316 23.75 11.47 3.82
C VAL A 316 23.56 12.97 3.77
N ASP A 317 22.46 13.47 4.35
CA ASP A 317 22.11 14.89 4.30
C ASP A 317 21.01 15.24 5.32
N THR A 318 20.77 16.52 5.54
CA THR A 318 19.74 17.05 6.45
C THR A 318 18.56 17.64 5.68
N ILE A 319 17.34 17.34 6.12
CA ILE A 319 16.09 17.87 5.56
C ILE A 319 15.93 19.35 5.93
N VAL A 320 15.64 20.19 4.93
CA VAL A 320 15.48 21.66 5.07
C VAL A 320 14.11 22.18 4.62
N SER A 321 13.30 21.37 3.95
CA SER A 321 11.94 21.72 3.57
C SER A 321 11.08 20.48 3.47
N VAL A 322 9.82 20.59 3.91
CA VAL A 322 8.83 19.52 3.94
C VAL A 322 7.47 20.10 3.54
N THR A 323 6.66 19.35 2.80
CA THR A 323 5.26 19.69 2.47
C THR A 323 4.32 19.32 3.61
N GLU A 324 3.03 19.69 3.49
CA GLU A 324 1.99 19.02 4.27
C GLU A 324 1.89 17.52 3.89
N PRO A 325 1.45 16.65 4.81
CA PRO A 325 1.21 15.24 4.52
C PRO A 325 0.13 15.05 3.44
N VAL A 326 0.39 14.14 2.51
CA VAL A 326 -0.61 13.68 1.55
C VAL A 326 -1.51 12.66 2.26
N GLY A 327 -2.82 12.90 2.28
CA GLY A 327 -3.78 12.06 3.00
C GLY A 327 -3.66 10.56 2.66
N GLN A 328 -3.84 9.69 3.66
CA GLN A 328 -3.72 8.24 3.52
C GLN A 328 -4.78 7.64 2.56
N GLY A 329 -5.86 8.39 2.30
CA GLY A 329 -6.96 8.01 1.42
C GLY A 329 -6.82 8.45 -0.04
N PHE A 330 -5.62 8.80 -0.53
CA PHE A 330 -5.41 9.21 -1.92
C PHE A 330 -5.94 8.20 -2.98
N ALA A 331 -6.18 6.94 -2.61
CA ALA A 331 -6.83 5.95 -3.46
C ALA A 331 -8.38 5.87 -3.32
N ASN A 332 -8.97 6.51 -2.29
CA ASN A 332 -10.38 6.39 -1.89
C ASN A 332 -11.11 7.74 -1.67
N THR A 333 -10.43 8.90 -1.78
CA THR A 333 -11.03 10.24 -1.57
C THR A 333 -11.17 10.99 -2.90
N ASP A 334 -12.14 11.90 -3.01
CA ASP A 334 -12.35 12.86 -4.13
C ASP A 334 -11.13 13.75 -4.47
N VAL A 335 -9.99 13.58 -3.80
CA VAL A 335 -8.76 14.33 -4.04
C VAL A 335 -8.05 13.79 -5.29
N SER A 336 -8.19 14.51 -6.41
CA SER A 336 -7.50 14.19 -7.65
C SER A 336 -5.97 14.19 -7.51
N VAL A 337 -5.30 13.19 -8.10
CA VAL A 337 -3.83 13.07 -8.24
C VAL A 337 -3.17 14.36 -8.70
N ARG A 338 -3.84 15.06 -9.61
CA ARG A 338 -3.43 16.34 -10.17
C ARG A 338 -3.30 17.44 -9.11
N SER A 339 -4.22 17.47 -8.15
CA SER A 339 -4.21 18.47 -7.06
C SER A 339 -2.97 18.30 -6.20
N VAL A 340 -2.68 17.06 -5.78
CA VAL A 340 -1.51 16.75 -4.95
C VAL A 340 -0.21 17.08 -5.67
N VAL A 341 -0.07 16.64 -6.92
CA VAL A 341 1.13 16.92 -7.74
C VAL A 341 1.39 18.43 -7.85
N ARG A 342 0.34 19.24 -8.06
CA ARG A 342 0.46 20.70 -8.13
C ARG A 342 0.83 21.34 -6.81
N GLN A 343 0.20 20.92 -5.71
CA GLN A 343 0.53 21.45 -4.38
C GLN A 343 2.02 21.25 -4.07
N ILE A 344 2.56 20.08 -4.39
CA ILE A 344 3.98 19.79 -4.20
C ILE A 344 4.85 20.64 -5.17
N ALA A 345 4.44 20.78 -6.44
CA ALA A 345 5.15 21.62 -7.39
C ALA A 345 5.19 23.11 -6.97
N ASP A 346 4.09 23.62 -6.43
CA ASP A 346 4.01 25.00 -5.95
C ASP A 346 4.76 25.22 -4.63
N HIS A 347 4.82 24.20 -3.77
CA HIS A 347 5.75 24.18 -2.63
C HIS A 347 7.20 24.30 -3.09
N LEU A 348 7.61 23.50 -4.07
CA LEU A 348 8.95 23.53 -4.64
C LEU A 348 9.28 24.91 -5.25
N LYS A 349 8.35 25.51 -6.02
CA LYS A 349 8.50 26.88 -6.55
C LYS A 349 8.75 27.91 -5.46
N ARG A 350 7.98 27.86 -4.36
CA ARG A 350 8.13 28.77 -3.21
C ARG A 350 9.46 28.55 -2.48
N PHE A 351 9.91 27.31 -2.35
CA PHE A 351 11.21 27.00 -1.75
C PHE A 351 12.37 27.56 -2.57
N ILE A 352 12.34 27.39 -3.89
CA ILE A 352 13.36 27.91 -4.81
C ILE A 352 13.36 29.44 -4.85
N SER A 353 12.19 30.08 -4.95
CA SER A 353 12.10 31.55 -5.03
C SER A 353 12.62 32.25 -3.77
N ARG A 354 12.55 31.60 -2.60
CA ARG A 354 13.18 32.10 -1.37
C ARG A 354 14.71 32.05 -1.43
N ARG A 355 15.28 31.13 -2.22
CA ARG A 355 16.73 30.98 -2.40
C ARG A 355 17.29 31.79 -3.57
N VAL A 356 16.48 32.07 -4.58
CA VAL A 356 16.87 32.78 -5.82
C VAL A 356 16.08 34.07 -5.99
N ARG A 357 16.76 35.23 -6.01
CA ARG A 357 16.14 36.58 -5.96
C ARG A 357 15.40 37.05 -7.24
N ALA A 358 15.18 36.23 -8.26
CA ALA A 358 14.42 36.64 -9.46
C ALA A 358 13.84 35.44 -10.23
N ILE A 359 12.52 35.36 -10.38
CA ILE A 359 11.85 34.44 -11.30
C ILE A 359 10.79 35.21 -12.11
N PRO A 360 10.85 35.23 -13.46
CA PRO A 360 9.80 35.81 -14.30
C PRO A 360 8.51 34.96 -14.28
N THR A 361 7.36 35.64 -14.29
CA THR A 361 6.03 35.13 -13.97
C THR A 361 5.28 34.40 -15.11
N ASP A 362 5.95 34.02 -16.20
CA ASP A 362 5.27 33.56 -17.43
C ASP A 362 5.23 32.01 -17.57
N SER A 363 4.03 31.47 -17.84
CA SER A 363 3.66 30.08 -17.55
C SER A 363 4.21 29.02 -18.52
N ARG A 364 4.54 29.37 -19.77
CA ARG A 364 5.22 28.44 -20.72
C ARG A 364 6.73 28.33 -20.45
N TYR A 365 7.31 29.35 -19.86
CA TYR A 365 8.70 29.34 -19.41
C TYR A 365 8.83 28.66 -18.06
N ALA A 366 7.76 28.51 -17.27
CA ALA A 366 7.82 27.99 -15.91
C ALA A 366 8.48 26.61 -15.77
N MET A 367 8.39 25.69 -16.76
CA MET A 367 9.11 24.40 -16.70
C MET A 367 10.55 24.46 -17.21
N ALA A 368 10.83 25.25 -18.25
CA ALA A 368 12.22 25.51 -18.67
C ALA A 368 12.99 26.32 -17.61
N HIS A 369 12.29 27.23 -16.93
CA HIS A 369 12.76 27.98 -15.78
C HIS A 369 12.72 27.14 -14.51
N LEU A 370 11.77 26.23 -14.25
CA LEU A 370 11.91 25.28 -13.14
C LEU A 370 13.13 24.39 -13.40
N ARG A 371 13.29 23.82 -14.61
CA ARG A 371 14.46 23.04 -15.02
C ARG A 371 15.77 23.83 -14.88
N ARG A 372 15.78 25.13 -15.18
CA ARG A 372 16.95 26.02 -14.98
C ARG A 372 17.11 26.56 -13.56
N SER A 373 16.04 26.81 -12.82
CA SER A 373 16.05 27.35 -11.45
C SER A 373 16.21 26.24 -10.41
N LEU A 374 15.91 24.99 -10.78
CA LEU A 374 16.28 23.74 -10.11
C LEU A 374 17.73 23.33 -10.45
N GLN A 375 18.59 24.23 -10.96
CA GLN A 375 20.03 24.02 -11.08
C GLN A 375 20.68 23.82 -9.70
N LEU A 376 20.43 22.66 -9.11
CA LEU A 376 21.21 22.05 -8.04
C LEU A 376 22.27 21.11 -8.62
N ASP A 377 22.29 20.88 -9.94
CA ASP A 377 23.42 20.29 -10.69
C ASP A 377 23.21 20.53 -12.21
N PRO A 378 24.24 20.85 -13.02
CA PRO A 378 24.16 20.89 -14.50
C PRO A 378 23.87 19.54 -15.18
N ASP A 379 23.73 18.45 -14.42
CA ASP A 379 23.47 17.13 -14.97
C ASP A 379 22.03 16.95 -15.51
N PRO A 380 21.82 16.68 -16.82
CA PRO A 380 20.50 16.41 -17.40
C PRO A 380 19.74 15.24 -16.74
N ARG A 381 20.42 14.35 -16.00
CA ARG A 381 19.81 13.29 -15.17
C ARG A 381 18.92 13.83 -14.04
N ASN A 382 19.14 15.06 -13.58
CA ASN A 382 18.34 15.69 -12.51
C ASN A 382 17.02 16.32 -12.98
N SER A 383 16.80 16.45 -14.29
CA SER A 383 15.55 17.00 -14.83
C SER A 383 14.32 16.12 -14.55
N ASP A 384 14.55 14.85 -14.23
CA ASP A 384 13.54 13.84 -13.90
C ASP A 384 13.33 13.61 -12.41
N ALA A 385 14.20 14.16 -11.55
CA ALA A 385 14.22 13.86 -10.12
C ALA A 385 12.87 14.12 -9.44
N PHE A 386 12.16 15.16 -9.88
CA PHE A 386 10.86 15.53 -9.31
C PHE A 386 9.79 14.45 -9.54
N TRP A 387 9.49 14.12 -10.80
CA TRP A 387 8.42 13.16 -11.11
C TRP A 387 8.79 11.75 -10.68
N ARG A 388 10.07 11.37 -10.79
CA ARG A 388 10.58 10.10 -10.26
C ARG A 388 10.40 10.03 -8.76
N THR A 389 10.63 11.11 -8.02
CA THR A 389 10.41 11.12 -6.57
C THR A 389 8.94 10.86 -6.20
N LEU A 390 8.00 11.42 -6.98
CA LEU A 390 6.57 11.31 -6.67
C LEU A 390 6.00 9.90 -6.90
N CYS A 391 6.62 9.09 -7.76
CA CYS A 391 6.30 7.67 -7.90
C CYS A 391 7.34 6.76 -7.25
N ALA A 392 8.27 7.30 -6.44
CA ALA A 392 9.42 6.58 -5.89
C ALA A 392 10.25 5.81 -6.96
N ASP A 393 10.33 6.33 -8.18
CA ASP A 393 11.02 5.77 -9.34
C ASP A 393 10.61 4.32 -9.63
N ARG A 394 9.32 4.03 -9.44
CA ARG A 394 8.73 2.71 -9.70
C ARG A 394 7.38 2.82 -10.41
N VAL A 395 7.01 1.70 -11.03
CA VAL A 395 5.70 1.48 -11.65
C VAL A 395 5.08 0.24 -11.04
N ILE A 396 3.77 0.29 -10.81
CA ILE A 396 2.99 -0.79 -10.24
C ILE A 396 1.99 -1.25 -11.29
N SER A 397 2.28 -2.40 -11.91
CA SER A 397 1.32 -3.09 -12.78
C SER A 397 1.22 -4.55 -12.32
N SER A 398 1.17 -5.53 -13.23
CA SER A 398 1.30 -6.95 -12.89
C SER A 398 2.61 -7.28 -12.18
N GLU A 399 3.66 -6.48 -12.42
CA GLU A 399 4.95 -6.55 -11.74
C GLU A 399 5.36 -5.16 -11.27
N ILE A 400 6.10 -5.08 -10.17
CA ILE A 400 6.68 -3.82 -9.72
C ILE A 400 8.05 -3.66 -10.38
N ARG A 401 8.24 -2.57 -11.12
CA ARG A 401 9.48 -2.30 -11.87
C ARG A 401 10.10 -0.98 -11.44
N SER A 402 11.43 -0.94 -11.40
CA SER A 402 12.22 0.26 -11.14
C SER A 402 13.53 0.17 -11.98
N PRO A 403 13.98 1.24 -12.64
CA PRO A 403 13.44 2.61 -12.61
C PRO A 403 12.09 2.73 -13.30
N ALA A 404 11.36 3.80 -13.02
CA ALA A 404 10.15 4.10 -13.76
C ALA A 404 10.52 4.42 -15.22
N PRO A 405 9.75 3.94 -16.23
CA PRO A 405 10.03 4.20 -17.62
C PRO A 405 10.09 5.69 -17.94
N GLU A 406 11.06 6.10 -18.74
CA GLU A 406 11.28 7.51 -19.11
C GLU A 406 10.06 8.17 -19.76
N HIS A 407 9.26 7.38 -20.48
CA HIS A 407 8.06 7.87 -21.15
C HIS A 407 6.98 8.39 -20.17
N PHE A 408 7.07 8.08 -18.88
CA PHE A 408 6.19 8.66 -17.86
C PHE A 408 6.46 10.15 -17.61
N ALA A 409 7.64 10.67 -17.98
CA ALA A 409 7.93 12.10 -17.91
C ALA A 409 6.90 12.93 -18.68
N SER A 410 6.53 12.50 -19.90
CA SER A 410 5.52 13.17 -20.72
C SER A 410 4.12 13.13 -20.09
N LEU A 411 3.73 11.99 -19.50
CA LEU A 411 2.46 11.88 -18.77
C LEU A 411 2.43 12.81 -17.56
N PHE A 412 3.56 12.95 -16.88
CA PHE A 412 3.68 13.81 -15.72
C PHE A 412 3.64 15.31 -16.07
N GLU A 413 4.23 15.71 -17.21
CA GLU A 413 4.10 17.08 -17.71
C GLU A 413 2.64 17.46 -17.95
N LEU A 414 1.82 16.53 -18.47
CA LEU A 414 0.39 16.72 -18.68
C LEU A 414 -0.39 16.85 -17.36
N LEU A 415 -0.01 16.11 -16.32
CA LEU A 415 -0.59 16.26 -14.98
C LEU A 415 -0.39 17.68 -14.44
N LEU A 416 0.81 18.23 -14.62
CA LEU A 416 1.12 19.58 -14.17
C LEU A 416 0.44 20.65 -15.03
N TYR A 417 0.53 20.51 -16.36
CA TYR A 417 0.13 21.50 -17.35
C TYR A 417 -0.65 20.83 -18.49
N PRO A 418 -1.97 20.64 -18.35
CA PRO A 418 -2.76 20.16 -19.47
C PRO A 418 -2.72 21.16 -20.63
N PRO A 419 -2.87 20.68 -21.87
CA PRO A 419 -2.94 21.56 -23.02
C PRO A 419 -4.05 22.60 -22.81
N TYR A 420 -3.69 23.87 -22.97
CA TYR A 420 -4.59 25.00 -22.80
C TYR A 420 -5.71 24.95 -23.86
N GLU A 421 -6.95 25.16 -23.42
CA GLU A 421 -8.19 25.22 -24.21
C GLU A 421 -8.05 26.09 -25.48
N THR A 422 -8.47 25.55 -26.63
CA THR A 422 -8.80 26.37 -27.82
C THR A 422 -10.31 26.39 -28.09
N SER A 423 -11.17 26.66 -27.10
CA SER A 423 -12.45 27.38 -27.31
C SER A 423 -13.18 27.63 -25.98
N LYS A 424 -13.92 28.74 -25.89
CA LYS A 424 -14.75 29.09 -24.71
C LYS A 424 -16.01 28.22 -24.53
N SER A 425 -16.34 27.34 -25.48
CA SER A 425 -17.60 26.57 -25.47
C SER A 425 -17.52 25.20 -24.79
N ASP A 426 -16.33 24.65 -24.55
CA ASP A 426 -16.15 23.30 -23.97
C ASP A 426 -15.92 23.29 -22.45
N ARG A 427 -16.06 24.45 -21.80
CA ARG A 427 -15.82 24.64 -20.35
C ARG A 427 -16.69 23.77 -19.44
N THR A 428 -17.77 23.19 -19.93
CA THR A 428 -18.69 22.35 -19.16
C THR A 428 -18.25 20.89 -19.05
N TYR A 429 -17.28 20.42 -19.86
CA TYR A 429 -16.89 19.00 -19.86
C TYR A 429 -15.74 18.65 -18.90
N LEU A 430 -14.98 19.63 -18.40
CA LEU A 430 -13.76 19.39 -17.64
C LEU A 430 -13.76 20.11 -16.28
N ASP A 431 -14.80 19.87 -15.50
CA ASP A 431 -14.82 20.19 -14.07
C ASP A 431 -13.79 19.34 -13.30
N GLN A 432 -13.38 19.77 -12.11
CA GLN A 432 -12.41 19.11 -11.23
C GLN A 432 -12.80 17.65 -10.90
N SER A 433 -14.10 17.34 -10.99
CA SER A 433 -14.71 16.01 -10.86
C SER A 433 -14.41 15.06 -12.04
N ASN A 434 -13.93 15.58 -13.18
CA ASN A 434 -13.77 14.84 -14.44
C ASN A 434 -12.32 14.49 -14.80
N PHE A 435 -11.35 14.48 -13.87
CA PHE A 435 -9.99 14.04 -14.22
C PHE A 435 -9.95 12.55 -14.62
N ASP A 436 -10.78 11.72 -13.99
CA ASP A 436 -10.99 10.34 -14.43
C ASP A 436 -11.56 10.33 -15.86
N SER A 437 -12.44 11.27 -16.19
CA SER A 437 -12.89 11.49 -17.57
C SER A 437 -11.78 11.98 -18.49
N VAL A 438 -10.84 12.84 -18.09
CA VAL A 438 -9.72 13.31 -18.94
C VAL A 438 -8.74 12.19 -19.26
N VAL A 439 -8.44 11.34 -18.29
CA VAL A 439 -7.57 10.18 -18.49
C VAL A 439 -8.28 9.15 -19.39
N VAL A 440 -9.59 8.99 -19.22
CA VAL A 440 -10.45 8.10 -20.03
C VAL A 440 -10.76 8.66 -21.42
N ASP A 441 -10.88 9.98 -21.58
CA ASP A 441 -11.16 10.73 -22.82
C ASP A 441 -9.88 11.25 -23.49
N TRP A 442 -8.70 11.09 -22.85
CA TRP A 442 -7.37 11.34 -23.43
C TRP A 442 -7.22 10.76 -24.84
N PRO A 443 -7.71 9.55 -25.13
CA PRO A 443 -7.65 8.96 -26.46
C PRO A 443 -8.56 9.63 -27.51
N ARG A 444 -9.51 10.47 -27.08
CA ARG A 444 -10.51 11.17 -27.92
C ARG A 444 -10.10 12.60 -28.24
N LEU A 445 -8.97 13.08 -27.72
CA LEU A 445 -8.49 14.42 -28.01
C LEU A 445 -8.09 14.56 -29.50
N PRO A 446 -8.34 15.70 -30.16
CA PRO A 446 -7.95 15.91 -31.56
C PRO A 446 -6.44 15.80 -31.80
N ALA A 447 -6.01 15.30 -32.97
CA ALA A 447 -4.60 15.05 -33.36
C ALA A 447 -3.62 16.22 -33.08
N ASN A 448 -4.14 17.43 -33.12
CA ASN A 448 -3.50 18.71 -32.88
C ASN A 448 -3.23 19.05 -31.40
N HIS A 449 -3.73 18.25 -30.45
CA HIS A 449 -3.47 18.39 -29.00
C HIS A 449 -2.32 17.49 -28.51
N TYR A 450 -1.75 16.62 -29.36
CA TYR A 450 -0.72 15.64 -28.98
C TYR A 450 0.73 16.09 -29.21
N SER A 451 0.99 17.38 -29.41
CA SER A 451 2.37 17.87 -29.56
C SER A 451 3.20 17.53 -28.31
N GLY A 452 4.22 16.66 -28.45
CA GLY A 452 5.07 16.20 -27.34
C GLY A 452 4.72 14.82 -26.77
N VAL A 453 3.66 14.18 -27.24
CA VAL A 453 3.27 12.82 -26.85
C VAL A 453 4.01 11.80 -27.73
N PRO A 454 4.75 10.82 -27.18
CA PRO A 454 5.46 9.84 -27.99
C PRO A 454 4.51 9.03 -28.89
N GLU A 455 4.95 8.68 -30.09
CA GLU A 455 4.13 8.06 -31.16
C GLU A 455 3.45 6.75 -30.72
N HIS A 456 4.04 6.00 -29.78
CA HIS A 456 3.46 4.78 -29.22
C HIS A 456 2.25 5.02 -28.27
N PHE A 457 1.95 6.28 -27.91
CA PHE A 457 0.72 6.69 -27.22
C PHE A 457 -0.34 7.24 -28.19
N MET A 458 -0.02 7.40 -29.48
CA MET A 458 -0.91 7.97 -30.51
C MET A 458 -1.90 6.93 -31.10
N PRO A 459 -3.01 7.33 -31.76
CA PRO A 459 -4.14 6.49 -32.23
C PRO A 459 -3.75 5.14 -32.89
N GLY A 460 -4.31 4.03 -32.39
CA GLY A 460 -3.99 2.66 -32.86
C GLY A 460 -4.29 1.53 -31.84
N LEU A 461 -4.44 1.83 -30.55
CA LEU A 461 -4.89 0.91 -29.50
C LEU A 461 -6.26 1.40 -29.00
N ALA A 462 -7.19 0.50 -28.65
CA ALA A 462 -8.47 0.91 -28.08
C ALA A 462 -8.25 1.77 -26.82
N ASP A 463 -9.05 2.82 -26.67
CA ASP A 463 -8.97 3.84 -25.60
C ASP A 463 -8.80 3.21 -24.20
N THR A 464 -9.59 2.19 -23.90
CA THR A 464 -9.55 1.41 -22.65
C THR A 464 -8.19 0.75 -22.40
N LEU A 465 -7.61 0.11 -23.42
CA LEU A 465 -6.32 -0.58 -23.31
C LEU A 465 -5.15 0.37 -23.05
N ARG A 466 -5.30 1.67 -23.35
CA ARG A 466 -4.26 2.68 -23.09
C ARG A 466 -4.25 3.13 -21.64
N VAL A 467 -5.44 3.36 -21.09
CA VAL A 467 -5.64 3.79 -19.70
C VAL A 467 -5.06 2.73 -18.77
N GLU A 468 -5.47 1.47 -18.97
CA GLU A 468 -5.00 0.31 -18.21
C GLU A 468 -3.48 0.11 -18.31
N LYS A 469 -2.91 0.27 -19.50
CA LYS A 469 -1.49 -0.05 -19.74
C LYS A 469 -0.53 1.03 -19.27
N TYR A 470 -0.95 2.30 -19.27
CA TYR A 470 -0.01 3.42 -19.13
C TYR A 470 -0.37 4.43 -18.04
N VAL A 471 -1.65 4.77 -17.88
CA VAL A 471 -2.03 5.83 -16.94
C VAL A 471 -2.32 5.27 -15.55
N GLU A 472 -3.08 4.18 -15.46
CA GLU A 472 -3.39 3.51 -14.20
C GLU A 472 -2.11 3.11 -13.42
N PRO A 473 -1.09 2.49 -14.04
CA PRO A 473 0.11 2.08 -13.31
C PRO A 473 0.89 3.26 -12.72
N LEU A 474 0.88 4.42 -13.40
CA LEU A 474 1.52 5.64 -12.91
C LEU A 474 0.73 6.25 -11.75
N VAL A 475 -0.58 6.38 -11.89
CA VAL A 475 -1.47 6.92 -10.85
C VAL A 475 -1.38 6.08 -9.58
N MET A 476 -1.44 4.76 -9.72
CA MET A 476 -1.24 3.82 -8.62
C MET A 476 0.15 3.92 -8.00
N GLY A 477 1.18 4.07 -8.83
CA GLY A 477 2.56 4.31 -8.39
C GLY A 477 2.67 5.54 -7.49
N ILE A 478 2.07 6.66 -7.91
CA ILE A 478 2.01 7.91 -7.14
C ILE A 478 1.23 7.72 -5.84
N GLY A 479 0.05 7.10 -5.91
CA GLY A 479 -0.78 6.90 -4.72
C GLY A 479 -0.12 6.04 -3.65
N GLN A 480 0.53 4.94 -4.04
CA GLN A 480 1.27 4.12 -3.10
C GLN A 480 2.57 4.77 -2.60
N ALA A 481 3.19 5.63 -3.40
CA ALA A 481 4.40 6.32 -3.01
C ALA A 481 4.11 7.49 -2.05
N LEU A 482 3.02 8.23 -2.24
CA LEU A 482 2.72 9.46 -1.48
C LEU A 482 1.74 9.26 -0.32
N GLY A 483 0.87 8.24 -0.35
CA GLY A 483 -0.15 8.06 0.70
C GLY A 483 0.45 8.03 2.12
N GLY A 484 0.02 8.96 2.97
CA GLY A 484 0.49 9.07 4.36
C GLY A 484 1.93 9.58 4.51
N ARG A 485 2.47 10.25 3.49
CA ARG A 485 3.86 10.72 3.44
C ARG A 485 3.93 12.20 3.08
N VAL A 486 5.11 12.76 3.27
CA VAL A 486 5.45 14.13 2.88
C VAL A 486 6.53 14.11 1.82
N PHE A 487 6.52 15.13 0.96
CA PHE A 487 7.64 15.43 0.09
C PHE A 487 8.63 16.33 0.83
N PHE A 488 9.92 16.06 0.68
CA PHE A 488 10.97 16.86 1.32
C PHE A 488 12.15 17.17 0.40
N ILE A 489 12.88 18.21 0.77
CA ILE A 489 14.13 18.65 0.13
C ILE A 489 15.22 18.69 1.18
N THR A 490 16.38 18.11 0.85
CA THR A 490 17.58 18.10 1.68
C THR A 490 18.47 19.32 1.43
N ARG A 491 19.45 19.57 2.30
CA ARG A 491 20.33 20.75 2.21
C ARG A 491 21.13 20.77 0.90
N GLY A 492 21.65 19.61 0.50
CA GLY A 492 22.32 19.33 -0.77
C GLY A 492 21.38 19.20 -1.96
N GLY A 493 20.09 19.52 -1.80
CA GLY A 493 19.16 19.66 -2.92
C GLY A 493 18.49 18.37 -3.39
N ARG A 494 18.76 17.23 -2.76
CA ARG A 494 18.10 15.96 -3.09
C ARG A 494 16.63 16.02 -2.70
N MET A 495 15.79 15.46 -3.57
CA MET A 495 14.35 15.32 -3.37
C MET A 495 14.04 13.95 -2.80
N GLY A 496 13.09 13.89 -1.88
CA GLY A 496 12.65 12.64 -1.29
C GLY A 496 11.22 12.68 -0.81
N ILE A 497 10.73 11.51 -0.45
CA ILE A 497 9.46 11.31 0.24
C ILE A 497 9.71 10.50 1.51
N GLY A 498 9.06 10.87 2.59
CA GLY A 498 9.29 10.26 3.91
C GLY A 498 8.03 10.22 4.76
N PRO A 499 8.10 9.64 5.97
CA PRO A 499 6.96 9.52 6.87
C PRO A 499 6.33 10.88 7.17
N GLN A 500 5.02 10.92 7.44
CA GLN A 500 4.29 12.18 7.72
C GLN A 500 4.92 13.05 8.81
N ASP A 501 5.64 12.45 9.76
CA ASP A 501 6.27 13.16 10.88
C ASP A 501 7.63 13.79 10.54
N CYS A 502 8.11 13.71 9.29
CA CYS A 502 9.36 14.36 8.89
C CYS A 502 9.28 15.87 9.10
N LYS A 503 10.39 16.46 9.57
CA LYS A 503 10.49 17.91 9.76
C LYS A 503 11.87 18.44 9.42
N HIS A 504 11.96 19.76 9.34
CA HIS A 504 13.24 20.46 9.20
C HIS A 504 14.22 20.03 10.30
N GLY A 505 15.46 19.68 9.91
CA GLY A 505 16.53 19.27 10.81
C GLY A 505 16.65 17.75 10.99
N ASP A 506 15.66 16.97 10.57
CA ASP A 506 15.81 15.51 10.49
C ASP A 506 16.88 15.16 9.44
N GLY A 507 17.61 14.06 9.64
CA GLY A 507 18.65 13.59 8.72
C GLY A 507 18.22 12.37 7.93
N VAL A 508 18.71 12.28 6.71
CA VAL A 508 18.61 11.11 5.84
C VAL A 508 19.84 10.24 6.08
N ALA A 509 19.62 8.96 6.40
CA ALA A 509 20.69 8.01 6.62
C ALA A 509 20.50 6.73 5.81
N VAL A 510 21.60 6.15 5.35
CA VAL A 510 21.64 4.80 4.78
C VAL A 510 22.28 3.89 5.81
N LEU A 511 21.49 2.96 6.36
CA LEU A 511 21.95 1.99 7.35
C LEU A 511 22.43 0.71 6.66
N GLY A 512 23.46 0.06 7.19
CA GLY A 512 23.93 -1.22 6.68
C GLY A 512 22.84 -2.29 6.73
N GLY A 513 22.69 -3.07 5.67
CA GLY A 513 21.70 -4.14 5.56
C GLY A 513 20.26 -3.67 5.41
N ALA A 514 20.03 -2.39 5.10
CA ALA A 514 18.71 -1.81 4.88
C ALA A 514 18.54 -1.38 3.41
N HIS A 515 17.50 -1.88 2.74
CA HIS A 515 17.32 -1.67 1.30
C HIS A 515 16.78 -0.28 0.94
N VAL A 516 16.37 0.51 1.92
CA VAL A 516 15.88 1.89 1.76
C VAL A 516 16.58 2.84 2.75
N PRO A 517 16.71 4.13 2.41
CA PRO A 517 17.13 5.14 3.37
C PRO A 517 16.12 5.30 4.52
N PHE A 518 16.58 5.83 5.65
CA PHE A 518 15.77 6.16 6.81
C PHE A 518 15.91 7.63 7.19
N VAL A 519 14.81 8.21 7.63
CA VAL A 519 14.80 9.51 8.31
C VAL A 519 15.05 9.28 9.79
N LEU A 520 16.12 9.89 10.29
CA LEU A 520 16.55 9.86 11.68
C LEU A 520 16.46 11.27 12.26
N ARG A 521 15.95 11.39 13.48
CA ARG A 521 15.85 12.65 14.19
C ARG A 521 16.95 12.74 15.25
N PRO A 522 17.89 13.69 15.16
CA PRO A 522 18.93 13.84 16.16
C PRO A 522 18.38 14.44 17.45
N GLU A 523 18.87 13.98 18.61
CA GLU A 523 18.52 14.61 19.90
C GLU A 523 19.25 15.95 20.11
N ARG A 524 20.53 16.04 19.71
CA ARG A 524 21.41 17.20 19.96
C ARG A 524 22.06 17.74 18.68
N GLY A 525 21.33 17.66 17.55
CA GLY A 525 21.85 18.07 16.24
C GLY A 525 22.87 17.09 15.65
N TRP A 526 23.38 17.41 14.46
CA TRP A 526 24.24 16.52 13.65
C TRP A 526 25.76 16.78 13.82
N GLU A 527 26.17 17.62 14.79
CA GLU A 527 27.56 18.06 14.96
C GLU A 527 28.52 16.96 15.48
N SER A 528 29.77 17.00 15.02
CA SER A 528 30.70 15.88 14.83
C SER A 528 31.31 15.22 16.09
N GLY A 529 31.44 13.89 16.03
CA GLY A 529 32.62 13.18 16.55
C GLY A 529 32.38 11.78 17.13
N ILE A 530 31.19 11.50 17.66
CA ILE A 530 30.87 10.25 18.35
C ILE A 530 29.43 9.85 17.99
N ASP A 531 29.12 8.56 18.10
CA ASP A 531 27.79 7.94 17.99
C ASP A 531 26.63 8.92 18.15
N ALA A 532 25.78 9.02 17.12
CA ALA A 532 24.65 9.94 17.15
C ALA A 532 23.47 9.28 17.88
N ASP A 533 23.07 9.86 19.01
CA ASP A 533 21.79 9.55 19.65
C ASP A 533 20.64 10.12 18.81
N VAL A 534 19.83 9.21 18.28
CA VAL A 534 18.79 9.53 17.31
C VAL A 534 17.51 8.76 17.59
N ARG A 535 16.41 9.28 17.08
CA ARG A 535 15.13 8.59 17.02
C ARG A 535 14.82 8.23 15.56
N LEU A 536 14.36 7.01 15.31
CA LEU A 536 13.85 6.60 14.01
C LEU A 536 12.51 7.29 13.73
N VAL A 537 12.42 8.00 12.60
CA VAL A 537 11.16 8.60 12.11
C VAL A 537 10.47 7.63 11.13
N GLY A 538 11.26 6.95 10.30
CA GLY A 538 10.80 5.89 9.39
C GLY A 538 11.54 5.90 8.06
N GLU A 539 11.16 4.99 7.16
CA GLU A 539 11.80 4.84 5.84
C GLU A 539 11.48 5.98 4.87
N ALA A 540 12.42 6.29 3.99
CA ALA A 540 12.28 7.28 2.94
C ALA A 540 12.64 6.69 1.57
N TYR A 541 12.13 7.34 0.53
CA TYR A 541 12.73 7.28 -0.79
C TYR A 541 13.47 8.61 -1.01
N VAL A 542 14.69 8.55 -1.53
CA VAL A 542 15.47 9.73 -1.88
C VAL A 542 16.11 9.48 -3.24
N HIS A 543 15.80 10.35 -4.20
CA HIS A 543 16.31 10.17 -5.55
C HIS A 543 17.84 10.24 -5.58
N GLY A 544 18.46 9.30 -6.31
CA GLY A 544 19.91 9.20 -6.47
C GLY A 544 20.65 8.45 -5.36
N ILE A 545 19.96 7.82 -4.38
CA ILE A 545 20.59 6.98 -3.35
C ILE A 545 19.89 5.65 -3.07
N MET A 546 19.07 5.17 -4.00
CA MET A 546 18.27 3.97 -3.80
C MET A 546 18.96 2.69 -4.28
N ARG A 547 20.16 2.77 -4.84
CA ARG A 547 20.88 1.67 -5.52
C ARG A 547 22.35 1.52 -5.07
N GLY A 548 22.69 2.02 -3.89
CA GLY A 548 24.01 1.84 -3.28
C GLY A 548 25.01 2.95 -3.60
N GLU A 549 24.57 4.03 -4.26
CA GLU A 549 25.39 5.17 -4.69
C GLU A 549 26.19 5.76 -3.52
N VAL A 550 25.57 5.92 -2.35
CA VAL A 550 26.22 6.44 -1.13
C VAL A 550 27.41 5.57 -0.70
N VAL A 551 27.30 4.25 -0.82
CA VAL A 551 28.36 3.32 -0.41
C VAL A 551 29.49 3.32 -1.43
N VAL A 552 29.17 3.39 -2.73
CA VAL A 552 30.16 3.53 -3.80
C VAL A 552 30.93 4.83 -3.64
N ASP A 553 30.23 5.96 -3.51
CA ASP A 553 30.82 7.28 -3.29
C ASP A 553 31.74 7.27 -2.06
N ALA A 554 31.31 6.65 -0.94
CA ALA A 554 32.10 6.56 0.27
C ALA A 554 33.40 5.72 0.11
N LEU A 555 33.36 4.66 -0.71
CA LEU A 555 34.55 3.86 -1.01
C LEU A 555 35.53 4.62 -1.90
N GLU A 556 35.04 5.33 -2.93
CA GLU A 556 35.86 6.10 -3.87
C GLU A 556 36.46 7.36 -3.24
N SER A 557 35.72 8.00 -2.33
CA SER A 557 36.10 9.24 -1.65
C SER A 557 37.05 9.10 -0.47
N THR A 558 37.43 7.89 -0.07
CA THR A 558 38.63 7.71 0.78
C THR A 558 39.91 8.30 0.13
N ALA A 559 39.82 8.73 -1.13
CA ALA A 559 40.83 9.50 -1.86
C ALA A 559 40.63 11.06 -1.88
N ILE A 560 39.48 11.64 -1.49
CA ILE A 560 39.21 13.11 -1.60
C ILE A 560 38.31 13.60 -0.43
N GLU A 561 38.70 14.71 0.23
CA GLU A 561 37.96 15.35 1.33
C GLU A 561 36.55 15.81 0.91
N GLY A 562 35.49 15.27 1.54
CA GLY A 562 34.11 15.75 1.38
C GLY A 562 32.96 14.73 1.48
N ALA A 563 33.23 13.45 1.70
CA ALA A 563 32.20 12.41 1.62
C ALA A 563 31.41 12.13 2.92
N ALA A 564 30.28 11.43 2.74
CA ALA A 564 29.49 10.87 3.83
C ALA A 564 30.38 9.99 4.72
N SER A 565 30.60 10.45 5.95
CA SER A 565 31.37 9.68 6.94
C SER A 565 30.52 8.52 7.46
N TYR A 566 31.12 7.34 7.53
CA TYR A 566 30.54 6.22 8.25
C TYR A 566 30.38 6.59 9.73
N ARG A 567 29.23 6.28 10.31
CA ARG A 567 28.86 6.58 11.71
C ARG A 567 28.11 5.41 12.33
N ARG A 568 28.17 5.34 13.66
CA ARG A 568 27.22 4.54 14.44
C ARG A 568 26.07 5.42 14.89
N PHE A 569 24.86 4.89 14.80
CA PHE A 569 23.63 5.52 15.22
C PHE A 569 23.09 4.75 16.41
N ARG A 570 22.93 5.42 17.54
CA ARG A 570 22.24 4.88 18.71
C ARG A 570 20.78 5.26 18.59
N ILE A 571 19.98 4.33 18.10
CA ILE A 571 18.56 4.53 17.80
C ILE A 571 17.75 4.13 19.04
N TRP A 572 17.10 5.10 19.68
CA TRP A 572 16.31 4.93 20.92
C TRP A 572 14.83 4.74 20.67
#